data_AF-A0A699SLW2-F1
#
_entry.id   AF-A0A699SLW2-F1
#
_cell.length_a   1.000
_cell.length_b   1.000
_cell.length_c   1.000
_cell.angle_alpha   90.00
_cell.angle_beta   90.00
_cell.angle_gamma   90.00
#
_symmetry.space_group_name_H-M   'P 1'
#
loop_
_entity.id
_entity.type
_entity.pdbx_description
1 polymer ?
#
loop_
_entity_poly.entity_id
_entity_poly.type
_entity_poly.pdbx_seq_one_letter_code
_entity_poly.pdbx_strand_id
1 'polypeptide(L)'
;MRERQWLKLLSDYDCDIHIHLQKANVDADALSRKEREPPLRVRALVMTIGLDLPRQILNAQTEARKPENIKKEDGGGRLVENSRDLEKVIKEKLEPRTDGTLCLNGRSWLPCYGDL
;
A
#
# COMPACT_ATOMS: atom_id res chain seq x y z
N MET A 1 -33.01 9.51 -6.56
CA MET A 1 -32.35 10.67 -5.90
C MET A 1 -31.22 11.31 -6.71
N ARG A 2 -30.65 10.67 -7.75
CA ARG A 2 -29.61 11.32 -8.59
C ARG A 2 -30.16 12.27 -9.64
N GLU A 3 -31.33 11.99 -10.23
CA GLU A 3 -31.86 12.77 -11.37
C GLU A 3 -32.24 14.21 -11.01
N ARG A 4 -32.75 14.48 -9.80
CA ARG A 4 -33.17 15.84 -9.41
C ARG A 4 -32.02 16.83 -9.22
N GLN A 5 -30.81 16.33 -8.94
CA GLN A 5 -29.65 17.19 -8.71
C GLN A 5 -29.04 17.70 -10.03
N TRP A 6 -29.15 16.90 -11.10
CA TRP A 6 -28.69 17.29 -12.44
C TRP A 6 -29.57 18.35 -13.09
N LEU A 7 -30.88 18.39 -12.79
CA LEU A 7 -31.80 19.37 -13.37
C LEU A 7 -31.44 20.82 -13.00
N LYS A 8 -30.93 21.07 -11.78
CA LYS A 8 -30.40 22.38 -11.39
C LYS A 8 -29.17 22.78 -12.20
N LEU A 9 -28.28 21.83 -12.41
CA LEU A 9 -27.03 22.06 -13.13
C LEU A 9 -27.28 22.27 -14.63
N LEU A 10 -28.28 21.58 -15.19
CA LEU A 10 -28.73 21.80 -16.57
C LEU A 10 -29.48 23.11 -16.76
N SER A 11 -30.19 23.65 -15.75
CA SER A 11 -30.87 24.96 -15.91
C SER A 11 -29.91 26.14 -15.95
N ASP A 12 -28.69 25.97 -15.43
CA ASP A 12 -27.66 27.02 -15.45
C ASP A 12 -26.98 27.14 -16.82
N TYR A 13 -27.21 26.17 -17.72
CA TYR A 13 -26.73 26.19 -19.09
C TYR A 13 -27.93 26.27 -20.05
N ASP A 14 -27.86 27.17 -21.03
CA ASP A 14 -28.91 27.29 -22.05
C ASP A 14 -28.72 26.15 -23.08
N CYS A 15 -29.18 24.95 -22.72
CA CYS A 15 -28.96 23.72 -23.48
C CYS A 15 -30.30 23.09 -23.90
N ASP A 16 -30.52 22.99 -25.20
CA ASP A 16 -31.62 22.20 -25.76
C ASP A 16 -31.25 20.71 -25.79
N ILE A 17 -32.04 19.89 -25.10
CA ILE A 17 -31.83 18.44 -25.07
C ILE A 17 -32.39 17.82 -26.36
N HIS A 18 -31.51 17.56 -27.33
CA HIS A 18 -31.86 16.84 -28.54
C HIS A 18 -31.72 15.32 -28.35
N ILE A 19 -32.84 14.60 -28.50
CA ILE A 19 -32.83 13.13 -28.50
C ILE A 19 -32.37 12.64 -29.86
N HIS A 20 -31.12 12.21 -29.95
CA HIS A 20 -30.56 11.66 -31.18
C HIS A 20 -30.86 10.17 -31.32
N LEU A 21 -31.36 9.77 -32.50
CA LEU A 21 -31.60 8.36 -32.83
C LEU A 21 -30.27 7.63 -33.06
N GLN A 22 -30.21 6.35 -32.67
CA GLN A 22 -29.05 5.43 -32.55
C GLN A 22 -27.80 5.70 -33.41
N LYS A 23 -27.96 6.14 -34.66
CA LYS A 23 -26.87 6.37 -35.62
C LYS A 23 -25.90 7.49 -35.22
N ALA A 24 -26.34 8.50 -34.46
CA ALA A 24 -25.46 9.59 -33.98
C ALA A 24 -24.79 9.30 -32.63
N ASN A 25 -25.23 8.24 -31.92
CA ASN A 25 -24.62 7.82 -30.66
C ASN A 25 -23.41 6.91 -30.87
N VAL A 26 -23.11 6.53 -32.12
CA VAL A 26 -22.01 5.61 -32.46
C VAL A 26 -20.66 6.20 -32.07
N ASP A 27 -20.45 7.50 -32.28
CA ASP A 27 -19.18 8.16 -31.95
C ASP A 27 -19.01 8.31 -30.43
N ALA A 28 -20.08 8.65 -29.72
CA ALA A 28 -20.08 8.72 -28.24
C ALA A 28 -19.88 7.33 -27.61
N ASP A 29 -20.51 6.29 -28.16
CA ASP A 29 -20.34 4.91 -27.70
C ASP A 29 -18.93 4.38 -28.02
N ALA A 30 -18.38 4.72 -29.19
CA ALA A 30 -17.00 4.40 -29.54
C ALA A 30 -15.98 5.07 -28.60
N LEU A 31 -16.21 6.35 -28.23
CA LEU A 31 -15.37 7.06 -27.25
C LEU A 31 -15.51 6.47 -25.84
N SER A 32 -16.72 6.14 -25.41
CA SER A 32 -16.97 5.54 -24.08
C SER A 32 -16.32 4.16 -23.92
N ARG A 33 -16.32 3.36 -24.98
CA ARG A 33 -15.67 2.02 -24.98
C ARG A 33 -14.16 2.10 -24.86
N LYS A 34 -13.52 3.18 -25.33
CA LYS A 34 -12.07 3.37 -25.24
C LYS A 34 -11.60 3.77 -23.84
N GLU A 35 -12.44 4.49 -23.08
CA GLU A 35 -12.18 4.81 -21.66
C GLU A 35 -12.39 3.61 -20.71
N ARG A 36 -13.14 2.60 -21.16
CA ARG A 36 -13.43 1.37 -20.40
C ARG A 36 -12.59 0.18 -20.87
N GLU A 37 -11.28 0.35 -21.01
CA GLU A 37 -10.41 -0.84 -20.91
C GLU A 37 -10.55 -1.39 -19.48
N PRO A 38 -11.00 -2.65 -19.29
CA PRO A 38 -11.06 -3.24 -17.97
C PRO A 38 -9.65 -3.21 -17.37
N PRO A 39 -9.44 -2.79 -16.11
CA PRO A 39 -8.13 -2.88 -15.49
C PRO A 39 -7.68 -4.34 -15.59
N LEU A 40 -6.62 -4.59 -16.35
CA LEU A 40 -5.94 -5.89 -16.40
C LEU A 40 -5.79 -6.35 -14.96
N ARG A 41 -6.36 -7.50 -14.62
CA ARG A 41 -6.57 -7.96 -13.24
C ARG A 41 -5.25 -8.01 -12.47
N VAL A 42 -4.89 -6.91 -11.80
CA VAL A 42 -3.76 -6.75 -10.86
C VAL A 42 -4.03 -7.53 -9.55
N ARG A 43 -4.69 -8.69 -9.63
CA ARG A 43 -5.03 -9.50 -8.45
C ARG A 43 -3.97 -10.55 -8.17
N ALA A 44 -3.37 -11.15 -9.20
CA ALA A 44 -2.38 -12.20 -9.03
C ALA A 44 -1.05 -11.66 -8.47
N LEU A 45 -0.49 -10.62 -9.10
CA LEU A 45 0.80 -10.03 -8.69
C LEU A 45 0.71 -9.37 -7.29
N VAL A 46 -0.42 -8.74 -6.97
CA VAL A 46 -0.67 -8.16 -5.63
C VAL A 46 -0.82 -9.25 -4.58
N MET A 47 -1.39 -10.42 -4.91
CA MET A 47 -1.46 -11.54 -3.97
C MET A 47 -0.09 -12.18 -3.73
N THR A 48 0.73 -12.38 -4.77
CA THR A 48 2.08 -12.93 -4.58
C THR A 48 3.01 -11.94 -3.86
N ILE A 49 3.05 -10.68 -4.28
CA ILE A 49 3.89 -9.66 -3.61
C ILE A 49 3.36 -9.34 -2.21
N GLY A 50 2.04 -9.22 -2.05
CA GLY A 50 1.41 -8.83 -0.79
C GLY A 50 1.49 -9.87 0.32
N LEU A 51 1.57 -11.17 -0.02
CA LEU A 51 1.73 -12.24 0.98
C LEU A 51 3.19 -12.58 1.27
N ASP A 52 4.08 -12.47 0.27
CA ASP A 52 5.47 -12.87 0.43
C ASP A 52 6.31 -11.78 1.10
N LEU A 53 6.05 -10.50 0.80
CA LEU A 53 6.83 -9.39 1.35
C LEU A 53 6.75 -9.28 2.90
N PRO A 54 5.57 -9.32 3.55
CA PRO A 54 5.51 -9.28 5.01
C PRO A 54 6.22 -10.46 5.67
N ARG A 55 6.16 -11.64 5.03
CA ARG A 55 6.82 -12.86 5.50
C ARG A 55 8.33 -12.77 5.35
N GLN A 56 8.83 -12.22 4.24
CA GLN A 56 10.27 -11.96 4.06
C GLN A 56 10.77 -10.95 5.11
N ILE A 57 10.03 -9.85 5.33
CA ILE A 57 10.37 -8.84 6.35
C ILE A 57 10.45 -9.48 7.73
N LEU A 58 9.46 -10.29 8.11
CA LEU A 58 9.45 -10.95 9.42
C LEU A 58 10.67 -11.89 9.58
N ASN A 59 10.99 -12.67 8.55
CA ASN A 59 12.15 -13.58 8.58
C ASN A 59 13.47 -12.80 8.72
N ALA A 60 13.64 -11.75 7.93
CA ALA A 60 14.80 -10.88 7.98
C ALA A 60 14.94 -10.21 9.36
N GLN A 61 13.85 -9.69 9.92
CA GLN A 61 13.85 -9.11 11.27
C GLN A 61 14.22 -10.14 12.35
N THR A 62 13.78 -11.39 12.18
CA THR A 62 14.09 -12.48 13.10
C THR A 62 15.58 -12.84 13.06
N GLU A 63 16.18 -12.87 11.87
CA GLU A 63 17.61 -13.08 11.66
C GLU A 63 18.46 -11.92 12.20
N ALA A 64 18.03 -10.68 11.95
CA ALA A 64 18.66 -9.45 12.43
C ALA A 64 18.68 -9.34 13.97
N ARG A 65 17.63 -9.85 14.63
CA ARG A 65 17.49 -9.84 16.09
C ARG A 65 18.44 -10.81 16.80
N LYS A 66 19.07 -11.74 16.08
CA LYS A 66 20.06 -12.66 16.67
C LYS A 66 21.20 -11.86 17.30
N PRO A 67 21.73 -12.27 18.47
CA PRO A 67 22.75 -11.53 19.20
C PRO A 67 24.05 -11.32 18.42
N GLU A 68 24.32 -12.17 17.42
CA GLU A 68 25.48 -12.09 16.53
C GLU A 68 25.36 -10.99 15.46
N ASN A 69 24.13 -10.69 15.04
CA ASN A 69 23.84 -9.79 13.91
C ASN A 69 23.51 -8.37 14.37
N ILE A 70 22.82 -8.24 15.49
CA ILE A 70 22.34 -6.96 16.02
C ILE A 70 23.44 -5.91 16.26
N LYS A 71 24.64 -6.33 16.67
CA LYS A 71 25.77 -5.39 16.83
C LYS A 71 26.23 -4.79 15.50
N LYS A 72 26.09 -5.54 14.40
CA LYS A 72 26.41 -5.08 13.04
C LYS A 72 25.27 -4.26 12.45
N GLU A 73 24.05 -4.64 12.78
CA GLU A 73 22.84 -3.95 12.38
C GLU A 73 22.75 -2.55 12.97
N ASP A 74 23.16 -2.42 14.23
CA ASP A 74 23.13 -1.17 14.96
C ASP A 74 24.27 -0.22 14.61
N GLY A 75 24.68 -0.18 13.33
CA GLY A 75 25.80 0.63 12.82
C GLY A 75 25.72 2.15 13.11
N GLY A 76 24.70 2.62 13.83
CA GLY A 76 24.56 3.97 14.36
C GLY A 76 24.17 4.09 15.84
N GLY A 77 24.24 3.03 16.66
CA GLY A 77 24.00 3.09 18.11
C GLY A 77 22.54 3.33 18.52
N ARG A 78 21.58 2.98 17.66
CA ARG A 78 20.15 3.26 17.80
C ARG A 78 19.41 2.19 18.61
N LEU A 79 19.85 0.94 18.53
CA LEU A 79 19.22 -0.26 19.12
C LEU A 79 20.03 -0.88 20.26
N VAL A 80 21.36 -0.74 20.26
CA VAL A 80 22.28 -1.31 21.25
C VAL A 80 22.76 -0.19 22.17
N GLU A 81 22.20 -0.13 23.37
CA GLU A 81 22.84 0.56 24.50
C GLU A 81 23.78 -0.44 25.21
N ASN A 82 24.73 0.03 26.04
CA ASN A 82 25.66 -0.80 26.83
C ASN A 82 24.98 -1.73 27.88
N SER A 83 23.69 -1.99 27.71
CA SER A 83 22.85 -2.88 28.50
C SER A 83 23.28 -4.34 28.34
N ARG A 84 23.27 -5.08 29.45
CA ARG A 84 23.49 -6.54 29.47
C ARG A 84 22.36 -7.31 28.80
N ASP A 85 21.15 -6.74 28.76
CA ASP A 85 19.95 -7.37 28.20
C ASP A 85 19.53 -6.70 26.91
N LEU A 86 20.19 -7.08 25.82
CA LEU A 86 19.92 -6.52 24.50
C LEU A 86 18.49 -6.82 24.01
N GLU A 87 17.95 -8.00 24.35
CA GLU A 87 16.56 -8.33 24.02
C GLU A 87 15.54 -7.37 24.65
N LYS A 88 15.82 -6.88 25.86
CA LYS A 88 14.94 -5.96 26.57
C LYS A 88 14.92 -4.60 25.87
N VAL A 89 16.09 -4.09 25.50
CA VAL A 89 16.22 -2.79 24.79
C VAL A 89 15.49 -2.82 23.45
N ILE A 90 15.61 -3.93 22.70
CA ILE A 90 14.89 -4.09 21.43
C ILE A 90 13.39 -4.06 21.65
N LYS A 91 12.87 -4.78 22.65
CA LYS A 91 11.42 -4.81 22.96
C LYS A 91 10.89 -3.44 23.39
N GLU A 92 11.72 -2.63 24.05
CA GLU A 92 11.34 -1.27 24.47
C GLU A 92 11.35 -0.28 23.30
N LYS A 93 12.28 -0.42 22.34
CA LYS A 93 12.39 0.49 21.19
C LYS A 93 11.58 0.07 19.97
N LEU A 94 11.31 -1.22 19.81
CA LEU A 94 10.54 -1.76 18.69
C LEU A 94 9.13 -2.13 19.12
N GLU A 95 8.16 -1.53 18.42
CA GLU A 95 6.75 -1.79 18.63
C GLU A 95 6.27 -2.91 17.69
N PRO A 96 5.62 -3.96 18.20
CA PRO A 96 5.03 -5.00 17.35
C PRO A 96 3.76 -4.52 16.66
N ARG A 97 3.60 -4.87 15.39
CA ARG A 97 2.35 -4.69 14.63
C ARG A 97 1.43 -5.90 14.74
N THR A 98 0.21 -5.73 14.25
CA THR A 98 -0.82 -6.77 14.19
C THR A 98 -0.43 -7.97 13.34
N ASP A 99 0.46 -7.78 12.36
CA ASP A 99 1.02 -8.81 11.49
C ASP A 99 2.31 -9.46 12.05
N GLY A 100 2.74 -9.07 13.25
CA GLY A 100 3.96 -9.56 13.89
C GLY A 100 5.25 -8.85 13.47
N THR A 101 5.20 -7.95 12.48
CA THR A 101 6.37 -7.16 12.08
C THR A 101 6.73 -6.12 13.14
N LEU A 102 8.01 -5.84 13.30
CA LEU A 102 8.53 -4.86 14.26
C LEU A 102 8.66 -3.47 13.62
N CYS A 103 8.37 -2.44 14.39
CA CYS A 103 8.41 -1.05 13.97
C CYS A 103 9.26 -0.18 14.88
N LEU A 104 9.91 0.81 14.28
CA LEU A 104 10.69 1.82 14.98
C LEU A 104 10.13 3.20 14.62
N ASN A 105 9.61 3.93 15.59
CA ASN A 105 8.94 5.24 15.39
C ASN A 105 7.79 5.18 14.37
N GLY A 106 6.92 4.18 14.47
CA GLY A 106 5.76 4.01 13.59
C GLY A 106 6.06 3.51 12.17
N ARG A 107 7.34 3.31 11.79
CA ARG A 107 7.74 2.74 10.49
C ARG A 107 8.24 1.32 10.65
N SER A 108 7.96 0.46 9.67
CA SER A 108 8.51 -0.91 9.63
C SER A 108 10.02 -0.86 9.72
N TRP A 109 10.59 -1.59 10.68
CA TRP A 109 12.02 -1.70 10.84
C TRP A 109 12.55 -2.64 9.75
N LEU A 110 13.19 -2.10 8.72
CA LEU A 110 13.78 -2.92 7.68
C LEU A 110 15.23 -3.24 8.06
N PRO A 111 15.54 -4.51 8.27
CA PRO A 111 16.88 -4.91 8.64
C PRO A 111 17.86 -4.77 7.46
N CYS A 112 19.13 -4.54 7.76
CA CYS A 112 20.19 -4.57 6.74
C CYS A 112 20.50 -6.02 6.30
N TYR A 113 20.01 -7.00 7.05
CA TYR A 113 20.23 -8.43 6.85
C TYR A 113 19.02 -9.09 6.17
N GLY A 114 19.28 -10.02 5.25
CA GLY A 114 18.25 -10.66 4.44
C GLY A 114 17.94 -9.79 3.22
N ASP A 115 18.30 -10.27 2.04
CA ASP A 115 18.15 -9.56 0.76
C ASP A 115 16.67 -9.27 0.45
N LEU A 116 16.17 -8.13 0.94
CA LEU A 116 14.79 -7.64 0.80
C LEU A 116 14.67 -6.52 -0.22
#